data_AF-A0A920N0Q1-F1
#
_entry.id   AF-A0A920N0Q1-F1
#
_cell.length_a   1.000
_cell.length_b   1.000
_cell.length_c   1.000
_cell.angle_alpha   90.00
_cell.angle_beta   90.00
_cell.angle_gamma   90.00
#
_symmetry.space_group_name_H-M   'P 1'
#
loop_
_entity.id
_entity.type
_entity.pdbx_description
1 polymer ?
#
loop_
_entity_poly.entity_id
_entity_poly.type
_entity_poly.pdbx_seq_one_letter_code
_entity_poly.pdbx_strand_id
1 'polypeptide(L)'
;MTSRAATEYRYEKLTWPEINDAIGANQVCVVPCGAVEQHGDHLPLDVDLVCPGGIARGVGQAHPDKMLVLPTIAYGYTGHVMDFPGTINTHYQTFIQQVLDVTKSLAYHGFKKIILLNGHGSNMPNLDLAARRTNLETDAECILVAWWHLLSIDPDFLPGWRESTFPGGMSHACELETSLYLFLEGDHVRTDRVHNHISTLNDGNPYIWGDLLAKGPAALTSWTSTYSPRGVMGEPELATAEKGEEVYNESVKQLSGSSNSSVTAPAHPVPATRIPHQRCRFPGDNTTRQPEPGPSANPFRSMLMSPLTGSRLSGCRQLFLLASLWTTAVANPATVEASEWISALDEKRVMRTGDWAPDRFRFAEVASLRTSENRARLVLSFEGTGFSIRLGGHNVPAYGLPTPADWTSHRRTLRPHHPSHGDTS
;
A
#
# COMPACT_ATOMS: atom_id res chain seq x y z
N MET A 1 -24.15 -17.25 27.87
CA MET A 1 -23.80 -17.91 26.58
C MET A 1 -22.34 -17.63 26.34
N THR A 2 -21.57 -18.62 25.89
CA THR A 2 -20.17 -18.40 25.47
C THR A 2 -20.18 -17.33 24.36
N SER A 3 -19.30 -16.33 24.45
CA SER A 3 -19.22 -15.28 23.43
C SER A 3 -19.01 -15.92 22.05
N ARG A 4 -19.65 -15.36 21.02
CA ARG A 4 -19.47 -15.84 19.66
C ARG A 4 -18.02 -15.73 19.19
N ALA A 5 -17.25 -14.79 19.75
CA ALA A 5 -15.81 -14.66 19.54
C ALA A 5 -15.01 -15.94 19.88
N ALA A 6 -15.55 -16.85 20.69
CA ALA A 6 -14.92 -18.14 20.99
C ALA A 6 -15.14 -19.22 19.91
N THR A 7 -16.00 -18.95 18.91
CA THR A 7 -16.44 -19.97 17.93
C THR A 7 -16.46 -19.46 16.50
N GLU A 8 -16.53 -18.15 16.29
CA GLU A 8 -16.46 -17.51 14.98
C GLU A 8 -15.06 -16.91 14.79
N TYR A 9 -14.31 -17.45 13.84
CA TYR A 9 -12.97 -17.01 13.53
C TYR A 9 -12.92 -15.87 12.50
N ARG A 10 -14.01 -15.57 11.79
CA ARG A 10 -14.02 -14.52 10.76
C ARG A 10 -14.29 -13.17 11.41
N TYR A 11 -13.31 -12.28 11.34
CA TYR A 11 -13.37 -10.96 11.96
C TYR A 11 -14.61 -10.18 11.53
N GLU A 12 -14.92 -10.17 10.23
CA GLU A 12 -16.02 -9.40 9.64
C GLU A 12 -17.42 -10.00 9.91
N LYS A 13 -17.49 -11.16 10.56
CA LYS A 13 -18.76 -11.80 10.97
C LYS A 13 -19.12 -11.54 12.41
N LEU A 14 -18.22 -10.97 13.21
CA LEU A 14 -18.47 -10.55 14.58
C LEU A 14 -19.08 -9.15 14.63
N THR A 15 -19.94 -8.92 15.61
CA THR A 15 -20.44 -7.59 15.96
C THR A 15 -19.39 -6.83 16.78
N TRP A 16 -19.43 -5.50 16.77
CA TRP A 16 -18.44 -4.70 17.52
C TRP A 16 -18.39 -5.00 19.04
N PRO A 17 -19.49 -5.40 19.74
CA PRO A 17 -19.37 -5.86 21.12
C PRO A 17 -18.65 -7.21 21.25
N GLU A 18 -18.89 -8.15 20.33
CA GLU A 18 -18.18 -9.44 20.31
C GLU A 18 -16.69 -9.25 20.00
N ILE A 19 -16.31 -8.19 19.28
CA ILE A 19 -14.89 -7.81 19.10
C ILE A 19 -14.24 -7.42 20.44
N ASN A 20 -14.97 -6.81 21.38
CA ASN A 20 -14.41 -6.56 22.71
C ASN A 20 -14.10 -7.86 23.46
N ASP A 21 -14.94 -8.89 23.28
CA ASP A 21 -14.69 -10.21 23.87
C ASP A 21 -13.43 -10.85 23.27
N ALA A 22 -13.24 -10.74 21.95
CA ALA A 22 -12.03 -11.20 21.26
C ALA A 22 -10.76 -10.49 21.75
N ILE A 23 -10.83 -9.17 21.94
CA ILE A 23 -9.74 -8.36 22.51
C ILE A 23 -9.45 -8.82 23.95
N GLY A 24 -10.48 -9.01 24.76
CA GLY A 24 -10.35 -9.50 26.14
C GLY A 24 -9.76 -10.90 26.23
N ALA A 25 -10.02 -11.75 25.24
CA ALA A 25 -9.43 -13.08 25.09
C ALA A 25 -8.02 -13.07 24.48
N ASN A 26 -7.48 -11.89 24.13
CA ASN A 26 -6.15 -11.71 23.52
C ASN A 26 -5.96 -12.55 22.24
N GLN A 27 -7.01 -12.63 21.40
CA GLN A 27 -6.95 -13.34 20.13
C GLN A 27 -5.95 -12.70 19.17
N VAL A 28 -5.32 -13.53 18.34
CA VAL A 28 -4.36 -13.12 17.32
C VAL A 28 -5.10 -12.76 16.03
N CYS A 29 -4.83 -11.58 15.48
CA CYS A 29 -5.36 -11.18 14.18
C CYS A 29 -4.46 -11.69 13.05
N VAL A 30 -4.97 -12.56 12.19
CA VAL A 30 -4.31 -13.00 10.95
C VAL A 30 -4.84 -12.16 9.80
N VAL A 31 -3.96 -11.46 9.11
CA VAL A 31 -4.27 -10.58 7.98
C VAL A 31 -3.63 -11.16 6.71
N PRO A 32 -4.41 -11.90 5.88
CA PRO A 32 -3.92 -12.37 4.60
C PRO A 32 -3.62 -11.19 3.67
N CYS A 33 -2.44 -11.20 3.04
CA CYS A 33 -1.97 -10.16 2.14
C CYS A 33 -1.59 -10.80 0.81
N GLY A 34 -2.35 -10.53 -0.25
CA GLY A 34 -2.12 -11.15 -1.55
C GLY A 34 -1.86 -10.13 -2.66
N ALA A 35 -2.15 -10.56 -3.88
CA ALA A 35 -2.06 -9.78 -5.10
C ALA A 35 -2.97 -10.36 -6.19
N VAL A 36 -3.18 -9.59 -7.25
CA VAL A 36 -3.81 -10.09 -8.49
C VAL A 36 -2.77 -9.98 -9.60
N GLU A 37 -2.27 -11.13 -10.06
CA GLU A 37 -1.16 -11.18 -11.01
C GLU A 37 -1.15 -12.44 -11.88
N GLN A 38 -0.47 -12.33 -13.01
CA GLN A 38 -0.21 -13.46 -13.90
C GLN A 38 0.41 -14.64 -13.14
N HIS A 39 -0.05 -15.87 -13.41
CA HIS A 39 0.55 -17.10 -12.91
C HIS A 39 0.70 -18.13 -14.05
N GLY A 40 1.32 -17.69 -15.14
CA GLY A 40 1.45 -18.52 -16.32
C GLY A 40 0.16 -18.75 -17.09
N ASP A 41 0.20 -19.69 -18.02
CA ASP A 41 -0.93 -20.03 -18.89
C ASP A 41 -1.96 -20.96 -18.21
N HIS A 42 -1.59 -21.56 -17.07
CA HIS A 42 -2.38 -22.61 -16.41
C HIS A 42 -3.15 -22.17 -15.16
N LEU A 43 -2.62 -21.23 -14.37
CA LEU A 43 -3.28 -20.75 -13.16
C LEU A 43 -4.08 -19.45 -13.39
N PRO A 44 -5.14 -19.22 -12.61
CA PRO A 44 -5.85 -17.94 -12.58
C PRO A 44 -5.05 -16.83 -11.87
N LEU A 45 -5.56 -15.60 -11.92
CA LEU A 45 -4.84 -14.41 -11.44
C LEU A 45 -4.85 -14.22 -9.91
N ASP A 46 -5.52 -15.09 -9.17
CA ASP A 46 -5.82 -14.94 -7.74
C ASP A 46 -5.10 -15.95 -6.84
N VAL A 47 -4.07 -16.63 -7.35
CA VAL A 47 -3.24 -17.57 -6.58
C VAL A 47 -2.77 -16.95 -5.26
N ASP A 48 -2.28 -15.71 -5.31
CA ASP A 48 -1.81 -14.97 -4.14
C ASP A 48 -2.93 -14.56 -3.16
N LEU A 49 -4.19 -14.72 -3.55
CA LEU A 49 -5.36 -14.54 -2.68
C LEU A 49 -5.83 -15.88 -2.11
N VAL A 50 -5.94 -16.89 -2.97
CA VAL A 50 -6.47 -18.22 -2.66
C VAL A 50 -5.54 -18.96 -1.70
N CYS A 51 -4.24 -19.01 -1.99
CA CYS A 51 -3.27 -19.75 -1.18
C CYS A 51 -3.17 -19.25 0.27
N PRO A 52 -2.76 -17.99 0.55
CA PRO A 52 -2.72 -17.51 1.94
C PRO A 52 -4.11 -17.40 2.56
N GLY A 53 -5.16 -17.09 1.77
CA GLY A 53 -6.52 -17.01 2.27
C GLY A 53 -7.08 -18.36 2.73
N GLY A 54 -6.78 -19.42 1.99
CA GLY A 54 -7.11 -20.81 2.33
C GLY A 54 -6.45 -21.22 3.64
N ILE A 55 -5.13 -21.04 3.73
CA ILE A 55 -4.35 -21.37 4.94
C ILE A 55 -4.85 -20.57 6.16
N ALA A 56 -5.12 -19.27 6.00
CA ALA A 56 -5.65 -18.44 7.07
C ALA A 56 -7.03 -18.93 7.54
N ARG A 57 -7.93 -19.28 6.61
CA ARG A 57 -9.23 -19.85 6.99
C ARG A 57 -9.07 -21.18 7.72
N GLY A 58 -8.16 -22.05 7.27
CA GLY A 58 -7.86 -23.32 7.92
C GLY A 58 -7.41 -23.14 9.38
N VAL A 59 -6.47 -22.21 9.63
CA VAL A 59 -6.00 -21.95 11.00
C VAL A 59 -7.10 -21.35 11.88
N GLY A 60 -7.91 -20.44 11.33
CA GLY A 60 -9.05 -19.86 12.05
C GLY A 60 -10.11 -20.90 12.41
N GLN A 61 -10.41 -21.84 11.50
CA GLN A 61 -11.33 -22.94 11.76
C GLN A 61 -10.82 -23.90 12.83
N ALA A 62 -9.52 -24.18 12.85
CA ALA A 62 -8.90 -25.05 13.85
C ALA A 62 -8.83 -24.39 15.24
N HIS A 63 -8.73 -23.06 15.29
CA HIS A 63 -8.50 -22.29 16.53
C HIS A 63 -9.39 -21.03 16.64
N PRO A 64 -10.73 -21.17 16.56
CA PRO A 64 -11.64 -20.03 16.52
C PRO A 64 -11.68 -19.24 17.84
N ASP A 65 -11.23 -19.84 18.94
CA ASP A 65 -11.11 -19.21 20.25
C ASP A 65 -9.79 -18.43 20.42
N LYS A 66 -8.82 -18.58 19.50
CA LYS A 66 -7.50 -17.96 19.61
C LYS A 66 -7.13 -17.05 18.45
N MET A 67 -7.74 -17.24 17.28
CA MET A 67 -7.36 -16.53 16.06
C MET A 67 -8.57 -15.94 15.35
N LEU A 68 -8.43 -14.68 14.94
CA LEU A 68 -9.36 -14.02 14.04
C LEU A 68 -8.71 -13.78 12.69
N VAL A 69 -9.39 -14.22 11.63
CA VAL A 69 -8.97 -14.03 10.25
C VAL A 69 -9.67 -12.81 9.71
N LEU A 70 -8.88 -11.83 9.27
CA LEU A 70 -9.38 -10.65 8.58
C LEU A 70 -9.65 -10.92 7.10
N PRO A 71 -10.49 -10.08 6.45
CA PRO A 71 -10.57 -10.05 5.00
C PRO A 71 -9.19 -9.85 4.37
N THR A 72 -8.93 -10.58 3.28
CA THR A 72 -7.67 -10.49 2.53
C THR A 72 -7.45 -9.09 1.96
N ILE A 73 -6.23 -8.55 2.14
CA ILE A 73 -5.77 -7.38 1.39
C ILE A 73 -5.49 -7.84 -0.04
N ALA A 74 -6.42 -7.52 -0.94
CA ALA A 74 -6.49 -8.17 -2.25
C ALA A 74 -5.51 -7.64 -3.31
N TYR A 75 -5.00 -6.41 -3.17
CA TYR A 75 -4.12 -5.81 -4.17
C TYR A 75 -2.78 -5.41 -3.56
N GLY A 76 -1.73 -6.13 -3.98
CA GLY A 76 -0.35 -5.90 -3.55
C GLY A 76 0.48 -5.06 -4.52
N TYR A 77 1.79 -5.05 -4.28
CA TYR A 77 2.77 -4.43 -5.15
C TYR A 77 3.29 -5.42 -6.20
N THR A 78 2.80 -5.31 -7.43
CA THR A 78 3.03 -6.26 -8.53
C THR A 78 3.73 -5.63 -9.73
N GLY A 79 4.41 -4.49 -9.53
CA GLY A 79 4.93 -3.66 -10.64
C GLY A 79 5.83 -4.40 -11.63
N HIS A 80 6.54 -5.44 -11.18
CA HIS A 80 7.46 -6.25 -11.97
C HIS A 80 6.79 -7.25 -12.94
N VAL A 81 5.51 -7.58 -12.74
CA VAL A 81 4.71 -8.50 -13.58
C VAL A 81 3.60 -7.78 -14.37
N MET A 82 3.65 -6.45 -14.43
CA MET A 82 2.71 -5.61 -15.19
C MET A 82 2.91 -5.69 -16.72
N ASP A 83 3.97 -6.35 -17.17
CA ASP A 83 4.25 -6.68 -18.57
C ASP A 83 3.42 -7.87 -19.08
N PHE A 84 2.64 -8.52 -18.19
CA PHE A 84 1.59 -9.47 -18.54
C PHE A 84 0.19 -8.87 -18.30
N PRO A 85 -0.78 -9.11 -19.20
CA PRO A 85 -2.13 -8.58 -19.04
C PRO A 85 -2.87 -9.25 -17.88
N GLY A 86 -3.70 -8.47 -17.17
CA GLY A 86 -4.55 -8.96 -16.06
C GLY A 86 -4.01 -8.61 -14.67
N THR A 87 -2.70 -8.45 -14.52
CA THR A 87 -2.06 -7.97 -13.29
C THR A 87 -2.60 -6.59 -12.87
N ILE A 88 -2.92 -6.43 -11.59
CA ILE A 88 -3.34 -5.15 -11.00
C ILE A 88 -2.31 -4.73 -9.95
N ASN A 89 -1.63 -3.61 -10.19
CA ASN A 89 -0.60 -3.09 -9.31
C ASN A 89 -1.08 -1.96 -8.40
N THR A 90 -0.90 -2.13 -7.10
CA THR A 90 -0.92 -1.04 -6.12
C THR A 90 0.47 -0.43 -5.99
N HIS A 91 0.58 0.89 -6.09
CA HIS A 91 1.86 1.56 -5.85
C HIS A 91 2.40 1.24 -4.45
N TYR A 92 3.69 0.93 -4.33
CA TYR A 92 4.30 0.43 -3.09
C TYR A 92 3.99 1.31 -1.86
N GLN A 93 4.02 2.64 -2.01
CA GLN A 93 3.65 3.57 -0.93
C GLN A 93 2.20 3.40 -0.48
N THR A 94 1.27 3.28 -1.43
CA THR A 94 -0.15 3.08 -1.15
C THR A 94 -0.38 1.75 -0.45
N PHE A 95 0.28 0.69 -0.91
CA PHE A 95 0.20 -0.63 -0.29
C PHE A 95 0.71 -0.60 1.16
N ILE A 96 1.89 -0.01 1.42
CA ILE A 96 2.42 0.15 2.77
C ILE A 96 1.46 0.93 3.67
N GLN A 97 0.89 2.05 3.18
CA GLN A 97 -0.04 2.85 3.99
C GLN A 97 -1.35 2.10 4.26
N GLN A 98 -1.89 1.38 3.28
CA GLN A 98 -3.09 0.56 3.47
C GLN A 98 -2.87 -0.50 4.56
N VAL A 99 -1.76 -1.24 4.50
CA VAL A 99 -1.44 -2.26 5.51
C VAL A 99 -1.27 -1.61 6.89
N LEU A 100 -0.61 -0.45 6.96
CA LEU A 100 -0.47 0.30 8.21
C LEU A 100 -1.79 0.80 8.78
N ASP A 101 -2.70 1.28 7.94
CA ASP A 101 -4.01 1.73 8.38
C ASP A 101 -4.79 0.57 9.00
N VAL A 102 -4.69 -0.64 8.42
CA VAL A 102 -5.28 -1.87 8.98
C VAL A 102 -4.65 -2.24 10.31
N THR A 103 -3.32 -2.38 10.37
CA THR A 103 -2.65 -2.87 11.58
C THR A 103 -2.74 -1.87 12.74
N LYS A 104 -2.66 -0.57 12.46
CA LYS A 104 -2.84 0.48 13.49
C LYS A 104 -4.27 0.57 13.97
N SER A 105 -5.26 0.32 13.12
CA SER A 105 -6.66 0.24 13.56
C SER A 105 -6.88 -0.93 14.52
N LEU A 106 -6.31 -2.10 14.20
CA LEU A 106 -6.33 -3.26 15.12
C LEU A 106 -5.67 -2.94 16.47
N ALA A 107 -4.47 -2.36 16.43
CA ALA A 107 -3.75 -1.97 17.64
C ALA A 107 -4.52 -0.92 18.46
N TYR A 108 -5.12 0.08 17.79
CA TYR A 108 -5.95 1.11 18.41
C TYR A 108 -7.14 0.52 19.17
N HIS A 109 -7.78 -0.51 18.60
CA HIS A 109 -8.90 -1.21 19.25
C HIS A 109 -8.46 -2.11 20.41
N GLY A 110 -7.17 -2.45 20.51
CA GLY A 110 -6.61 -3.17 21.65
C GLY A 110 -6.03 -4.54 21.34
N PHE A 111 -6.07 -5.00 20.09
CA PHE A 111 -5.38 -6.24 19.70
C PHE A 111 -3.86 -6.09 19.86
N LYS A 112 -3.22 -7.08 20.48
CA LYS A 112 -1.78 -7.05 20.77
C LYS A 112 -0.93 -7.92 19.86
N LYS A 113 -1.55 -8.81 19.08
CA LYS A 113 -0.85 -9.78 18.24
C LYS A 113 -1.44 -9.78 16.84
N ILE A 114 -0.62 -9.50 15.85
CA ILE A 114 -0.98 -9.41 14.44
C ILE A 114 0.00 -10.23 13.61
N ILE A 115 -0.53 -11.03 12.69
CA ILE A 115 0.24 -11.79 11.71
C ILE A 115 -0.15 -11.30 10.33
N LEU A 116 0.79 -10.72 9.59
CA LEU A 116 0.66 -10.48 8.16
C LEU A 116 1.04 -11.78 7.44
N LEU A 117 0.06 -12.50 6.91
CA LEU A 117 0.26 -13.74 6.16
C LEU A 117 0.37 -13.42 4.67
N ASN A 118 1.59 -13.40 4.15
CA ASN A 118 1.89 -12.97 2.79
C ASN A 118 1.73 -14.10 1.76
N GLY A 119 1.07 -13.78 0.64
CA GLY A 119 0.91 -14.61 -0.54
C GLY A 119 1.80 -14.28 -1.72
N HIS A 120 2.46 -13.12 -1.73
CA HIS A 120 3.10 -12.60 -2.94
C HIS A 120 4.56 -12.18 -2.70
N GLY A 121 5.49 -12.62 -3.56
CA GLY A 121 6.94 -12.38 -3.37
C GLY A 121 7.31 -10.90 -3.23
N SER A 122 6.83 -10.01 -4.12
CA SER A 122 7.19 -8.58 -4.09
C SER A 122 6.49 -7.77 -3.00
N ASN A 123 5.53 -8.37 -2.29
CA ASN A 123 4.97 -7.76 -1.08
C ASN A 123 5.95 -7.83 0.10
N MET A 124 6.87 -8.80 0.15
CA MET A 124 7.77 -9.04 1.29
C MET A 124 8.47 -7.78 1.84
N PRO A 125 9.22 -6.98 1.05
CA PRO A 125 9.89 -5.79 1.59
C PRO A 125 8.92 -4.71 2.06
N ASN A 126 7.74 -4.61 1.44
CA ASN A 126 6.72 -3.64 1.78
C ASN A 126 6.01 -4.01 3.09
N LEU A 127 5.65 -5.28 3.24
CA LEU A 127 5.03 -5.81 4.44
C LEU A 127 6.01 -5.82 5.62
N ASP A 128 7.30 -6.10 5.40
CA ASP A 128 8.32 -6.03 6.46
C ASP A 128 8.41 -4.60 7.02
N LEU A 129 8.44 -3.59 6.13
CA LEU A 129 8.42 -2.20 6.53
C LEU A 129 7.13 -1.84 7.29
N ALA A 130 5.96 -2.32 6.83
CA ALA A 130 4.69 -2.08 7.51
C ALA A 130 4.63 -2.75 8.90
N ALA A 131 5.10 -3.99 9.04
CA ALA A 131 5.18 -4.70 10.31
C ALA A 131 6.09 -3.98 11.30
N ARG A 132 7.31 -3.60 10.88
CA ARG A 132 8.25 -2.83 11.71
C ARG A 132 7.66 -1.51 12.18
N ARG A 133 7.01 -0.77 11.27
CA ARG A 133 6.35 0.49 11.62
C ARG A 133 5.17 0.28 12.57
N THR A 134 4.41 -0.80 12.42
CA THR A 134 3.37 -1.18 13.40
C THR A 134 3.98 -1.38 14.79
N ASN A 135 5.06 -2.16 14.89
CA ASN A 135 5.75 -2.44 16.15
C ASN A 135 6.36 -1.18 16.81
N LEU A 136 6.87 -0.26 16.01
CA LEU A 136 7.53 0.96 16.50
C LEU A 136 6.57 2.12 16.79
N GLU A 137 5.39 2.13 16.17
CA GLU A 137 4.42 3.22 16.26
C GLU A 137 3.18 2.87 17.08
N THR A 138 3.03 1.62 17.54
CA THR A 138 1.93 1.12 18.37
C THR A 138 2.43 0.26 19.53
N ASP A 139 1.51 -0.31 20.33
CA ASP A 139 1.81 -1.27 21.40
C ASP A 139 1.44 -2.72 21.03
N ALA A 140 1.22 -2.99 19.75
CA ALA A 140 0.99 -4.34 19.21
C ALA A 140 2.29 -4.96 18.66
N GLU A 141 2.36 -6.28 18.73
CA GLU A 141 3.35 -7.10 18.04
C GLU A 141 2.77 -7.55 16.69
N CYS A 142 3.47 -7.21 15.63
CA CYS A 142 3.13 -7.50 14.25
C CYS A 142 4.30 -8.24 13.60
N ILE A 143 4.04 -9.48 13.19
CA ILE A 143 5.00 -10.32 12.46
C ILE A 143 4.58 -10.47 11.01
N LEU A 144 5.57 -10.65 10.14
CA LEU A 144 5.36 -11.02 8.74
C LEU A 144 5.79 -12.46 8.54
N VAL A 145 4.92 -13.26 7.94
CA VAL A 145 5.23 -14.63 7.51
C VAL A 145 4.69 -14.81 6.10
N ALA A 146 5.53 -15.28 5.17
CA ALA A 146 5.04 -15.78 3.91
C ALA A 146 4.61 -17.24 4.07
N TRP A 147 3.51 -17.65 3.46
CA TRP A 147 2.94 -18.97 3.72
C TRP A 147 3.91 -20.10 3.35
N TRP A 148 4.71 -19.94 2.28
CA TRP A 148 5.71 -20.93 1.88
C TRP A 148 6.85 -21.10 2.89
N HIS A 149 7.16 -20.07 3.71
CA HIS A 149 8.15 -20.19 4.78
C HIS A 149 7.66 -21.03 5.96
N LEU A 150 6.34 -21.25 6.11
CA LEU A 150 5.80 -22.14 7.14
C LEU A 150 6.27 -23.59 6.95
N LEU A 151 6.50 -23.98 5.68
CA LEU A 151 6.97 -25.30 5.29
C LEU A 151 8.43 -25.56 5.67
N SER A 152 9.17 -24.52 6.05
CA SER A 152 10.56 -24.64 6.53
C SER A 152 10.68 -24.79 8.05
N ILE A 153 9.55 -24.72 8.79
CA ILE A 153 9.57 -24.90 10.24
C ILE A 153 9.82 -26.37 10.60
N ASP A 154 9.18 -27.30 9.87
CA ASP A 154 9.56 -28.71 9.89
C ASP A 154 10.70 -28.93 8.89
N PRO A 155 11.93 -29.23 9.35
CA PRO A 155 13.08 -29.38 8.47
C PRO A 155 12.96 -30.59 7.53
N ASP A 156 12.10 -31.56 7.84
CA ASP A 156 11.95 -32.79 7.07
C ASP A 156 10.86 -32.70 6.00
N PHE A 157 9.95 -31.72 6.09
CA PHE A 157 8.82 -31.59 5.16
C PHE A 157 9.29 -31.35 3.71
N LEU A 158 10.02 -30.25 3.47
CA LEU A 158 10.44 -29.87 2.11
C LEU A 158 11.36 -30.90 1.44
N PRO A 159 12.36 -31.51 2.12
CA PRO A 159 13.16 -32.59 1.55
C PRO A 159 12.35 -33.83 1.16
N GLY A 160 11.25 -34.13 1.86
CA GLY A 160 10.38 -35.26 1.56
C GLY A 160 9.28 -34.95 0.53
N TRP A 161 8.95 -33.68 0.34
CA TRP A 161 7.82 -33.23 -0.48
C TRP A 161 8.22 -32.74 -1.88
N ARG A 162 9.35 -32.00 -1.98
CA ARG A 162 9.76 -31.33 -3.22
C ARG A 162 10.35 -32.32 -4.22
N GLU A 163 9.85 -32.29 -5.45
CA GLU A 163 10.43 -33.05 -6.58
C GLU A 163 11.16 -32.13 -7.57
N SER A 164 10.81 -30.85 -7.62
CA SER A 164 11.43 -29.90 -8.55
C SER A 164 12.90 -29.60 -8.25
N THR A 165 13.65 -29.29 -9.30
CA THR A 165 15.06 -28.90 -9.23
C THR A 165 15.28 -27.71 -8.29
N PHE A 166 16.36 -27.75 -7.52
CA PHE A 166 16.83 -26.63 -6.69
C PHE A 166 18.19 -26.10 -7.19
N PRO A 167 18.35 -24.77 -7.35
CA PRO A 167 17.34 -23.72 -7.20
C PRO A 167 16.47 -23.56 -8.47
N GLY A 168 15.29 -22.93 -8.31
CA GLY A 168 14.51 -22.39 -9.42
C GLY A 168 13.32 -23.22 -9.88
N GLY A 169 13.20 -24.46 -9.43
CA GLY A 169 12.02 -25.30 -9.65
C GLY A 169 10.77 -24.84 -8.90
N MET A 170 10.94 -24.02 -7.85
CA MET A 170 9.86 -23.43 -7.05
C MET A 170 10.05 -21.91 -6.90
N SER A 171 9.68 -21.10 -7.91
CA SER A 171 9.77 -19.63 -7.80
C SER A 171 8.46 -18.89 -8.03
N HIS A 172 7.71 -19.21 -9.10
CA HIS A 172 6.44 -18.56 -9.48
C HIS A 172 5.63 -19.43 -10.44
N ALA A 173 4.31 -19.55 -10.21
CA ALA A 173 3.43 -20.48 -10.91
C ALA A 173 4.03 -21.90 -10.98
N CYS A 174 4.67 -22.30 -9.88
CA CYS A 174 5.57 -23.45 -9.80
C CYS A 174 4.88 -24.70 -9.20
N GLU A 175 5.65 -25.76 -8.95
CA GLU A 175 5.19 -26.99 -8.27
C GLU A 175 4.37 -26.68 -7.01
N LEU A 176 4.87 -25.78 -6.15
CA LEU A 176 4.27 -25.48 -4.85
C LEU A 176 2.92 -24.75 -4.97
N GLU A 177 2.89 -23.65 -5.71
CA GLU A 177 1.69 -22.85 -5.89
C GLU A 177 0.62 -23.62 -6.66
N THR A 178 1.02 -24.33 -7.72
CA THR A 178 0.10 -25.12 -8.53
C THR A 178 -0.49 -26.26 -7.71
N SER A 179 0.30 -26.95 -6.87
CA SER A 179 -0.20 -28.03 -6.00
C SER A 179 -1.23 -27.49 -5.02
N LEU A 180 -0.90 -26.43 -4.27
CA LEU A 180 -1.82 -25.84 -3.29
C LEU A 180 -3.10 -25.32 -3.95
N TYR A 181 -2.99 -24.69 -5.13
CA TYR A 181 -4.16 -24.19 -5.86
C TYR A 181 -5.04 -25.34 -6.37
N LEU A 182 -4.45 -26.44 -6.86
CA LEU A 182 -5.20 -27.64 -7.26
C LEU A 182 -6.05 -28.21 -6.12
N PHE A 183 -5.51 -28.23 -4.90
CA PHE A 183 -6.24 -28.67 -3.72
C PHE A 183 -7.39 -27.73 -3.33
N LEU A 184 -7.14 -26.41 -3.35
CA LEU A 184 -8.12 -25.42 -2.89
C LEU A 184 -9.23 -25.17 -3.91
N GLU A 185 -8.86 -25.00 -5.19
CA GLU A 185 -9.71 -24.46 -6.25
C GLU A 185 -9.36 -25.07 -7.63
N GLY A 186 -9.08 -26.39 -7.66
CA GLY A 186 -8.56 -27.09 -8.84
C GLY A 186 -9.38 -27.00 -10.13
N ASP A 187 -10.70 -26.77 -10.03
CA ASP A 187 -11.59 -26.56 -11.19
C ASP A 187 -11.20 -25.34 -12.04
N HIS A 188 -10.39 -24.42 -11.50
CA HIS A 188 -9.91 -23.24 -12.20
C HIS A 188 -8.53 -23.42 -12.86
N VAL A 189 -7.91 -24.59 -12.75
CA VAL A 189 -6.59 -24.87 -13.34
C VAL A 189 -6.73 -25.40 -14.77
N ARG A 190 -5.94 -24.86 -15.70
CA ARG A 190 -5.95 -25.24 -17.12
C ARG A 190 -4.89 -26.30 -17.31
N THR A 191 -5.26 -27.53 -16.96
CA THR A 191 -4.37 -28.70 -16.89
C THR A 191 -3.69 -29.00 -18.23
N ASP A 192 -4.32 -28.63 -19.35
CA ASP A 192 -3.76 -28.73 -20.71
C ASP A 192 -2.65 -27.72 -21.03
N ARG A 193 -2.37 -26.78 -20.11
CA ARG A 193 -1.41 -25.68 -20.29
C ARG A 193 -0.30 -25.65 -19.24
N VAL A 194 -0.25 -26.66 -18.38
CA VAL A 194 0.78 -26.79 -17.34
C VAL A 194 2.09 -27.14 -18.03
N HIS A 195 3.06 -26.23 -17.99
CA HIS A 195 4.35 -26.40 -18.63
C HIS A 195 5.48 -25.86 -17.77
N ASN A 196 6.55 -26.64 -17.67
CA ASN A 196 7.75 -26.23 -16.95
C ASN A 196 8.47 -25.07 -17.62
N HIS A 197 9.00 -24.15 -16.82
CA HIS A 197 9.91 -23.12 -17.28
C HIS A 197 10.83 -22.68 -16.14
N ILE A 198 12.11 -23.02 -16.23
CA ILE A 198 13.12 -22.48 -15.31
C ILE A 198 13.54 -21.10 -15.81
N SER A 199 13.39 -20.09 -14.95
CA SER A 199 13.81 -18.72 -15.25
C SER A 199 15.26 -18.65 -15.71
N THR A 200 15.56 -17.80 -16.68
CA THR A 200 16.95 -17.58 -17.14
C THR A 200 17.85 -16.98 -16.06
N LEU A 201 17.28 -16.44 -14.97
CA LEU A 201 18.04 -16.05 -13.78
C LEU A 201 18.66 -17.27 -13.08
N ASN A 202 18.08 -18.46 -13.20
CA ASN A 202 18.59 -19.69 -12.60
C ASN A 202 19.56 -20.46 -13.54
N ASP A 203 19.99 -19.88 -14.66
CA ASP A 203 20.93 -20.48 -15.61
C ASP A 203 22.40 -20.35 -15.15
N GLY A 204 22.75 -21.07 -14.08
CA GLY A 204 24.13 -21.17 -13.60
C GLY A 204 24.74 -19.89 -13.02
N ASN A 205 23.94 -18.84 -12.81
CA ASN A 205 24.38 -17.58 -12.23
C ASN A 205 24.59 -17.73 -10.70
N PRO A 206 25.81 -17.59 -10.17
CA PRO A 206 26.06 -17.78 -8.74
C PRO A 206 25.58 -16.61 -7.86
N TYR A 207 25.26 -15.46 -8.45
CA TYR A 207 24.91 -14.23 -7.73
C TYR A 207 23.42 -13.94 -7.72
N ILE A 208 22.77 -14.09 -8.88
CA ILE A 208 21.38 -13.73 -9.10
C ILE A 208 20.68 -15.01 -9.52
N TRP A 209 19.94 -15.59 -8.60
CA TRP A 209 19.09 -16.76 -8.79
C TRP A 209 17.99 -16.71 -7.73
N GLY A 210 16.88 -17.43 -7.93
CA GLY A 210 15.72 -17.30 -7.05
C GLY A 210 14.86 -18.54 -6.99
N ASP A 211 14.37 -18.80 -5.79
CA ASP A 211 13.43 -19.83 -5.36
C ASP A 211 12.57 -19.20 -4.23
N LEU A 212 11.37 -19.71 -3.99
CA LEU A 212 10.51 -19.23 -2.90
C LEU A 212 11.21 -19.37 -1.55
N LEU A 213 12.06 -20.39 -1.41
CA LEU A 213 12.72 -20.76 -0.15
C LEU A 213 14.14 -20.19 -0.03
N ALA A 214 14.75 -19.77 -1.12
CA ALA A 214 16.13 -19.30 -1.13
C ALA A 214 16.41 -18.40 -2.35
N LYS A 215 17.41 -17.54 -2.23
CA LYS A 215 17.84 -16.69 -3.34
C LYS A 215 19.34 -16.45 -3.29
N GLY A 216 19.89 -16.06 -4.43
CA GLY A 216 21.28 -15.64 -4.55
C GLY A 216 21.61 -14.41 -3.70
N PRO A 217 22.91 -14.15 -3.48
CA PRO A 217 23.37 -13.04 -2.66
C PRO A 217 23.00 -11.67 -3.23
N ALA A 218 22.69 -11.58 -4.53
CA ALA A 218 22.20 -10.37 -5.18
C ALA A 218 20.74 -10.54 -5.62
N ALA A 219 19.93 -9.52 -5.34
CA ALA A 219 18.55 -9.47 -5.81
C ALA A 219 18.46 -8.59 -7.06
N LEU A 220 17.83 -9.12 -8.11
CA LEU A 220 17.43 -8.38 -9.29
C LEU A 220 15.94 -8.56 -9.49
N THR A 221 15.20 -7.46 -9.53
CA THR A 221 13.80 -7.43 -9.93
C THR A 221 13.70 -6.61 -11.20
N SER A 222 13.26 -7.24 -12.28
CA SER A 222 13.04 -6.63 -13.59
C SER A 222 11.66 -7.06 -14.09
N TRP A 223 11.29 -6.64 -15.30
CA TRP A 223 10.11 -7.14 -16.00
C TRP A 223 10.18 -8.66 -16.14
N THR A 224 9.17 -9.38 -15.63
CA THR A 224 9.20 -10.85 -15.58
C THR A 224 9.35 -11.49 -16.96
N SER A 225 8.79 -10.88 -18.01
CA SER A 225 8.94 -11.35 -19.39
C SER A 225 10.39 -11.39 -19.89
N THR A 226 11.32 -10.67 -19.25
CA THR A 226 12.74 -10.66 -19.62
C THR A 226 13.47 -11.94 -19.24
N TYR A 227 12.94 -12.73 -18.29
CA TYR A 227 13.52 -13.99 -17.84
C TYR A 227 12.54 -15.16 -17.78
N SER A 228 11.24 -14.91 -18.03
CA SER A 228 10.23 -15.93 -18.28
C SER A 228 9.21 -15.44 -19.31
N PRO A 229 9.25 -15.93 -20.57
CA PRO A 229 8.36 -15.46 -21.64
C PRO A 229 6.87 -15.72 -21.39
N ARG A 230 6.55 -16.72 -20.57
CA ARG A 230 5.18 -17.11 -20.20
C ARG A 230 4.82 -16.78 -18.76
N GLY A 231 5.73 -16.16 -18.02
CA GLY A 231 5.53 -15.81 -16.62
C GLY A 231 5.73 -16.96 -15.62
N VAL A 232 5.71 -18.23 -16.04
CA VAL A 232 6.05 -19.40 -15.20
C VAL A 232 7.54 -19.39 -14.85
N MET A 233 7.88 -19.61 -13.57
CA MET A 233 9.25 -19.79 -13.09
C MET A 233 9.29 -20.98 -12.12
N GLY A 234 9.40 -22.19 -12.65
CA GLY A 234 9.45 -23.42 -11.90
C GLY A 234 8.95 -24.62 -12.71
N GLU A 235 8.60 -25.68 -11.99
CA GLU A 235 8.20 -26.96 -12.58
C GLU A 235 6.79 -27.38 -12.14
N PRO A 236 5.73 -26.70 -12.60
CA PRO A 236 4.35 -27.03 -12.22
C PRO A 236 3.84 -28.37 -12.77
N GLU A 237 4.53 -29.02 -13.73
CA GLU A 237 4.13 -30.37 -14.19
C GLU A 237 4.26 -31.44 -13.09
N LEU A 238 5.00 -31.16 -12.03
CA LEU A 238 5.14 -32.01 -10.84
C LEU A 238 4.03 -31.79 -9.81
N ALA A 239 3.13 -30.84 -10.06
CA ALA A 239 2.08 -30.48 -9.12
C ALA A 239 0.92 -31.47 -9.13
N THR A 240 0.41 -31.80 -7.95
CA THR A 240 -0.82 -32.59 -7.77
C THR A 240 -1.68 -32.01 -6.65
N ALA A 241 -2.97 -32.35 -6.64
CA ALA A 241 -3.87 -31.92 -5.58
C ALA A 241 -3.49 -32.56 -4.23
N GLU A 242 -2.99 -33.80 -4.25
CA GLU A 242 -2.52 -34.52 -3.06
C GLU A 242 -1.33 -33.79 -2.42
N LYS A 243 -0.36 -33.34 -3.24
CA LYS A 243 0.75 -32.51 -2.76
C LYS A 243 0.25 -31.19 -2.18
N GLY A 244 -0.82 -30.63 -2.75
CA GLY A 244 -1.48 -29.43 -2.25
C GLY A 244 -2.12 -29.60 -0.89
N GLU A 245 -2.77 -30.74 -0.66
CA GLU A 245 -3.36 -31.10 0.63
C GLU A 245 -2.29 -31.21 1.73
N GLU A 246 -1.16 -31.85 1.42
CA GLU A 246 -0.01 -31.97 2.34
C GLU A 246 0.54 -30.59 2.72
N VAL A 247 0.76 -29.71 1.73
CA VAL A 247 1.20 -28.32 1.93
C VAL A 247 0.22 -27.53 2.76
N TYR A 248 -1.09 -27.67 2.48
CA TYR A 248 -2.14 -27.00 3.23
C TYR A 248 -2.13 -27.42 4.70
N ASN A 249 -2.12 -28.73 4.95
CA ASN A 249 -2.15 -29.29 6.31
C ASN A 249 -0.91 -28.87 7.11
N GLU A 250 0.27 -28.94 6.50
CA GLU A 250 1.50 -28.51 7.15
C GLU A 250 1.50 -27.00 7.43
N SER A 251 1.08 -26.18 6.46
CA SER A 251 0.98 -24.73 6.64
C SER A 251 0.02 -24.35 7.77
N VAL A 252 -1.16 -24.99 7.84
CA VAL A 252 -2.15 -24.77 8.91
C VAL A 252 -1.59 -25.18 10.26
N LYS A 253 -0.96 -26.36 10.36
CA LYS A 253 -0.30 -26.84 11.58
C LYS A 253 0.76 -25.85 12.07
N GLN A 254 1.63 -25.39 11.18
CA GLN A 254 2.75 -24.53 11.55
C GLN A 254 2.30 -23.10 11.88
N LEU A 255 1.33 -22.56 11.15
CA LEU A 255 0.73 -21.26 11.49
C LEU A 255 0.01 -21.31 12.84
N SER A 256 -0.63 -22.42 13.20
CA SER A 256 -1.24 -22.61 14.52
C SER A 256 -0.22 -22.44 15.66
N GLY A 257 0.98 -22.99 15.48
CA GLY A 257 2.11 -22.89 16.41
C GLY A 257 2.54 -21.45 16.70
N SER A 258 2.42 -20.54 15.72
CA SER A 258 2.84 -19.14 15.86
C SER A 258 2.06 -18.35 16.93
N SER A 259 0.83 -18.76 17.27
CA SER A 259 0.06 -18.14 18.37
C SER A 259 0.70 -18.30 19.75
N ASN A 260 1.49 -19.38 19.92
CA ASN A 260 2.20 -19.69 21.16
C ASN A 260 3.58 -19.02 21.23
N SER A 261 4.11 -18.57 20.09
CA SER A 261 5.35 -17.81 20.01
C SER A 261 5.09 -16.37 20.46
N SER A 262 4.88 -16.18 21.76
CA SER A 262 5.12 -14.87 22.35
C SER A 262 6.60 -14.56 22.19
N VAL A 263 6.93 -13.63 21.30
CA VAL A 263 8.14 -12.83 21.51
C VAL A 263 7.77 -11.88 22.65
N THR A 264 7.62 -12.42 23.87
CA THR A 264 7.71 -11.61 25.07
C THR A 264 9.16 -11.13 25.15
N ALA A 265 9.51 -10.15 24.32
CA ALA A 265 10.35 -9.11 24.83
C ALA A 265 9.60 -8.57 26.05
N PRO A 266 10.24 -8.41 27.23
CA PRO A 266 9.62 -7.63 28.28
C PRO A 266 9.16 -6.33 27.62
N ALA A 267 7.95 -5.87 27.94
CA ALA A 267 7.55 -4.51 27.57
C ALA A 267 8.71 -3.61 27.98
N HIS A 268 9.57 -3.25 27.02
CA HIS A 268 10.71 -2.44 27.33
C HIS A 268 10.05 -1.16 27.82
N PRO A 269 10.30 -0.73 29.07
CA PRO A 269 9.86 0.59 29.46
C PRO A 269 10.40 1.48 28.36
N VAL A 270 9.49 2.16 27.65
CA VAL A 270 9.83 3.21 26.69
C VAL A 270 11.02 3.94 27.32
N PRO A 271 12.18 4.03 26.65
CA PRO A 271 13.37 4.60 27.26
C PRO A 271 12.96 5.88 27.98
N ALA A 272 13.26 5.99 29.27
CA ALA A 272 12.83 7.10 30.13
C ALA A 272 13.26 8.48 29.57
N THR A 273 14.06 8.48 28.52
CA THR A 273 14.57 9.59 27.73
C THR A 273 13.93 9.68 26.34
N ARG A 274 12.61 9.51 26.19
CA ARG A 274 11.90 10.17 25.07
C ARG A 274 11.76 11.64 25.45
N ILE A 275 12.51 12.52 24.77
CA ILE A 275 12.19 13.95 24.74
C ILE A 275 10.71 14.03 24.38
N PRO A 276 9.88 14.82 25.10
CA PRO A 276 8.42 14.75 24.95
C PRO A 276 8.02 15.11 23.52
N HIS A 277 7.84 14.10 22.67
CA HIS A 277 7.11 14.28 21.44
C HIS A 277 5.64 14.33 21.83
N GLN A 278 5.03 15.49 21.59
CA GLN A 278 3.58 15.67 21.63
C GLN A 278 2.93 14.43 21.03
N ARG A 279 1.99 13.85 21.78
CA ARG A 279 1.14 12.74 21.32
C ARG A 279 0.75 13.00 19.87
N CYS A 280 0.89 11.99 19.01
CA CYS A 280 0.30 12.02 17.67
C CYS A 280 -1.20 12.25 17.82
N ARG A 281 -1.62 13.51 17.73
CA ARG A 281 -3.00 13.88 17.46
C ARG A 281 -3.18 13.71 15.95
N PHE A 282 -4.20 12.97 15.55
CA PHE A 282 -4.69 13.05 14.19
C PHE A 282 -5.07 14.51 13.87
N PRO A 283 -4.87 14.99 12.63
CA PRO A 283 -5.34 16.32 12.24
C PRO A 283 -6.87 16.33 12.29
N GLY A 284 -7.44 16.96 13.32
CA GLY A 284 -8.90 17.05 13.50
C GLY A 284 -9.36 17.43 14.90
N ASP A 285 -8.54 17.20 15.93
CA ASP A 285 -8.96 17.47 17.31
C ASP A 285 -8.51 18.86 17.80
N ASN A 286 -9.24 19.88 17.32
CA ASN A 286 -9.16 21.26 17.79
C ASN A 286 -10.56 21.72 18.27
N THR A 287 -11.05 21.17 19.38
CA THR A 287 -12.07 21.87 20.18
C THR A 287 -11.38 22.67 21.29
N THR A 288 -10.71 23.75 20.91
CA THR A 288 -10.42 24.85 21.83
C THR A 288 -11.58 25.84 21.76
N ARG A 289 -12.33 25.94 22.85
CA ARG A 289 -13.34 27.00 23.06
C ARG A 289 -12.70 28.35 22.76
N GLN A 290 -13.20 29.05 21.75
CA GLN A 290 -12.94 30.47 21.53
C GLN A 290 -14.03 31.28 22.25
N PRO A 291 -13.68 32.37 22.96
CA PRO A 291 -14.67 33.30 23.51
C PRO A 291 -15.27 34.17 22.39
N GLU A 292 -16.54 34.53 22.53
CA GLU A 292 -17.32 35.26 21.52
C GLU A 292 -16.73 36.62 21.14
N PRO A 293 -16.76 37.00 19.85
CA PRO A 293 -16.57 38.38 19.42
C PRO A 293 -17.91 39.08 19.13
N GLY A 294 -18.13 40.23 19.78
CA GLY A 294 -19.19 41.19 19.47
C GLY A 294 -19.02 41.89 18.10
N PRO A 295 -20.00 42.69 17.68
CA PRO A 295 -20.27 42.93 16.26
C PRO A 295 -19.54 44.16 15.71
N SER A 296 -18.93 44.06 14.51
CA SER A 296 -18.91 45.18 13.57
C SER A 296 -18.59 44.76 12.11
N ALA A 297 -19.48 45.20 11.23
CA ALA A 297 -19.28 45.71 9.86
C ALA A 297 -18.50 44.88 8.82
N ASN A 298 -19.27 44.26 7.92
CA ASN A 298 -19.01 44.14 6.47
C ASN A 298 -18.92 45.56 5.84
N PRO A 299 -18.25 45.81 4.68
CA PRO A 299 -18.65 45.22 3.39
C PRO A 299 -17.55 45.08 2.30
N PHE A 300 -17.98 44.56 1.13
CA PHE A 300 -17.40 44.49 -0.24
C PHE A 300 -17.12 43.04 -0.69
N ARG A 301 -18.02 42.29 -1.34
CA ARG A 301 -18.88 42.43 -2.54
C ARG A 301 -18.14 42.19 -3.88
N SER A 302 -18.61 41.15 -4.58
CA SER A 302 -18.49 40.83 -6.03
C SER A 302 -17.13 40.30 -6.51
N MET A 303 -16.99 39.42 -7.52
CA MET A 303 -17.84 39.20 -8.71
C MET A 303 -17.42 37.90 -9.46
N LEU A 304 -18.41 37.09 -9.85
CA LEU A 304 -18.61 36.33 -11.12
C LEU A 304 -17.52 35.42 -11.76
N MET A 305 -18.02 34.20 -12.06
CA MET A 305 -17.90 33.40 -13.30
C MET A 305 -16.74 32.39 -13.50
N SER A 306 -17.20 31.15 -13.56
CA SER A 306 -16.74 29.88 -14.16
C SER A 306 -16.35 29.98 -15.66
N PRO A 307 -16.02 28.88 -16.39
CA PRO A 307 -15.70 27.50 -16.00
C PRO A 307 -14.53 26.87 -16.84
N LEU A 308 -14.34 25.55 -16.65
CA LEU A 308 -13.91 24.51 -17.62
C LEU A 308 -12.47 23.93 -17.55
N THR A 309 -12.46 22.67 -17.09
CA THR A 309 -11.89 21.45 -17.72
C THR A 309 -10.38 21.31 -17.93
N GLY A 310 -9.85 20.17 -17.46
CA GLY A 310 -9.08 19.27 -18.33
C GLY A 310 -7.63 18.98 -17.95
N SER A 311 -7.44 17.80 -17.33
CA SER A 311 -6.37 16.82 -17.55
C SER A 311 -4.87 17.15 -17.34
N ARG A 312 -4.32 16.43 -16.35
CA ARG A 312 -3.11 15.56 -16.38
C ARG A 312 -1.71 16.16 -16.66
N LEU A 313 -0.93 16.19 -15.57
CA LEU A 313 0.37 15.51 -15.35
C LEU A 313 1.41 15.47 -16.48
N SER A 314 2.58 16.08 -16.25
CA SER A 314 3.86 15.37 -16.07
C SER A 314 5.02 16.37 -15.92
N GLY A 315 6.05 16.05 -15.12
CA GLY A 315 7.31 16.81 -15.18
C GLY A 315 8.20 16.89 -13.94
N CYS A 316 8.33 15.83 -13.13
CA CYS A 316 9.24 15.78 -11.97
C CYS A 316 10.75 15.75 -12.30
N ARG A 317 11.24 16.53 -13.28
CA ARG A 317 12.68 16.64 -13.59
C ARG A 317 13.31 18.01 -13.26
N GLN A 318 12.54 19.01 -12.81
CA GLN A 318 13.06 20.35 -12.46
C GLN A 318 13.25 20.61 -10.95
N LEU A 319 12.77 19.73 -10.07
CA LEU A 319 12.98 19.84 -8.62
C LEU A 319 14.45 19.62 -8.19
N PHE A 320 15.25 18.93 -9.00
CA PHE A 320 16.67 18.67 -8.71
C PHE A 320 17.57 19.91 -8.85
N LEU A 321 17.22 20.86 -9.73
CA LEU A 321 18.01 22.09 -9.91
C LEU A 321 17.76 23.10 -8.77
N LEU A 322 16.54 23.12 -8.21
CA LEU A 322 16.19 23.97 -7.07
C LEU A 322 16.84 23.49 -5.77
N ALA A 323 17.01 22.18 -5.59
CA ALA A 323 17.67 21.60 -4.42
C ALA A 323 19.18 21.91 -4.37
N SER A 324 19.84 22.01 -5.53
CA SER A 324 21.28 22.31 -5.62
C SER A 324 21.61 23.78 -5.41
N LEU A 325 20.69 24.70 -5.71
CA LEU A 325 20.78 26.12 -5.33
C LEU A 325 20.52 26.31 -3.82
N TRP A 326 19.74 25.42 -3.19
CA TRP A 326 19.43 25.47 -1.77
C TRP A 326 20.63 25.08 -0.89
N THR A 327 21.44 24.08 -1.31
CA THR A 327 22.63 23.66 -0.56
C THR A 327 23.72 24.73 -0.52
N THR A 328 23.84 25.58 -1.55
CA THR A 328 24.80 26.70 -1.52
C THR A 328 24.32 27.84 -0.62
N ALA A 329 23.01 28.07 -0.53
CA ALA A 329 22.42 29.14 0.29
C ALA A 329 22.44 28.84 1.80
N VAL A 330 22.36 27.58 2.21
CA VAL A 330 22.42 27.18 3.63
C VAL A 330 23.85 27.19 4.18
N ALA A 331 24.87 27.07 3.31
CA ALA A 331 26.26 26.93 3.72
C ALA A 331 26.92 28.25 4.19
N ASN A 332 26.39 29.43 3.83
CA ASN A 332 26.98 30.70 4.28
C ASN A 332 25.93 31.84 4.39
N PRO A 333 25.20 31.94 5.51
CA PRO A 333 24.04 32.84 5.65
C PRO A 333 24.38 34.34 5.76
N ALA A 334 25.65 34.72 5.75
CA ALA A 334 26.09 36.05 6.20
C ALA A 334 26.56 37.02 5.09
N THR A 335 26.52 36.68 3.80
CA THR A 335 27.19 37.52 2.79
C THR A 335 26.49 37.63 1.42
N VAL A 336 25.16 37.58 1.31
CA VAL A 336 24.51 37.85 0.02
C VAL A 336 23.34 38.81 0.19
N GLU A 337 23.55 40.06 -0.22
CA GLU A 337 22.50 41.09 -0.35
C GLU A 337 21.48 40.68 -1.42
N ALA A 338 20.20 40.97 -1.19
CA ALA A 338 19.09 40.52 -2.05
C ALA A 338 19.18 41.05 -3.50
N SER A 339 19.99 42.07 -3.76
CA SER A 339 20.26 42.61 -5.10
C SER A 339 21.13 41.69 -5.97
N GLU A 340 22.00 40.87 -5.38
CA GLU A 340 22.84 39.92 -6.15
C GLU A 340 22.05 38.70 -6.64
N TRP A 341 20.95 38.34 -5.96
CA TRP A 341 20.03 37.27 -6.38
C TRP A 341 19.33 37.57 -7.70
N ILE A 342 18.99 38.85 -7.94
CA ILE A 342 18.23 39.28 -9.12
C ILE A 342 19.15 39.32 -10.35
N SER A 343 20.39 39.80 -10.20
CA SER A 343 21.38 39.80 -11.29
C SER A 343 21.81 38.38 -11.71
N ALA A 344 21.89 37.43 -10.77
CA ALA A 344 22.29 36.05 -11.09
C ALA A 344 21.25 35.28 -11.94
N LEU A 345 19.97 35.64 -11.82
CA LEU A 345 18.90 35.08 -12.65
C LEU A 345 18.88 35.67 -14.07
N ASP A 346 19.34 36.91 -14.24
CA ASP A 346 19.36 37.63 -15.52
C ASP A 346 20.64 37.35 -16.34
N GLU A 347 21.80 37.18 -15.67
CA GLU A 347 23.09 36.96 -16.34
C GLU A 347 23.31 35.51 -16.83
N LYS A 348 22.72 34.51 -16.17
CA LYS A 348 22.85 33.11 -16.58
C LYS A 348 21.71 32.69 -17.49
N ARG A 349 21.72 33.20 -18.74
CA ARG A 349 20.94 32.75 -19.91
C ARG A 349 20.19 31.43 -19.67
N VAL A 350 19.02 31.51 -19.03
CA VAL A 350 18.13 30.35 -18.86
C VAL A 350 17.66 30.00 -20.26
N MET A 351 18.25 28.96 -20.85
CA MET A 351 17.84 28.49 -22.17
C MET A 351 16.38 28.03 -22.09
N ARG A 352 15.51 28.72 -22.84
CA ARG A 352 14.13 28.31 -23.10
C ARG A 352 14.14 26.96 -23.80
N THR A 353 13.71 25.91 -23.11
CA THR A 353 13.44 24.61 -23.73
C THR A 353 11.99 24.22 -23.45
N GLY A 354 11.19 24.23 -24.51
CA GLY A 354 9.79 23.79 -24.53
C GLY A 354 8.84 24.85 -25.09
N ASP A 355 7.89 24.42 -25.94
CA ASP A 355 6.81 25.24 -26.48
C ASP A 355 5.82 25.64 -25.38
N TRP A 356 6.23 26.59 -24.54
CA TRP A 356 5.34 27.32 -23.65
C TRP A 356 4.81 28.50 -24.43
N ALA A 357 3.49 28.58 -24.62
CA ALA A 357 2.84 29.74 -25.22
C ALA A 357 3.31 31.02 -24.49
N PRO A 358 4.14 31.88 -25.13
CA PRO A 358 4.84 32.98 -24.46
C PRO A 358 3.90 34.10 -23.98
N ASP A 359 2.63 34.05 -24.39
CA ASP A 359 1.66 35.11 -24.15
C ASP A 359 0.83 34.91 -22.88
N ARG A 360 0.96 33.77 -22.18
CA ARG A 360 0.10 33.42 -21.03
C ARG A 360 0.75 33.48 -19.65
N PHE A 361 2.07 33.63 -19.56
CA PHE A 361 2.76 33.75 -18.28
C PHE A 361 3.81 34.86 -18.34
N ARG A 362 3.42 36.06 -17.90
CA ARG A 362 4.36 37.14 -17.62
C ARG A 362 4.63 37.18 -16.12
N PHE A 363 5.91 37.24 -15.76
CA PHE A 363 6.31 37.54 -14.40
C PHE A 363 5.87 38.97 -14.10
N ALA A 364 4.95 39.14 -13.14
CA ALA A 364 4.35 40.43 -12.87
C ALA A 364 5.24 41.24 -11.92
N GLU A 365 5.48 40.73 -10.70
CA GLU A 365 6.31 41.37 -9.67
C GLU A 365 6.51 40.46 -8.45
N VAL A 366 7.42 40.84 -7.56
CA VAL A 366 7.50 40.29 -6.20
C VAL A 366 6.50 41.05 -5.33
N ALA A 367 5.38 40.40 -4.99
CA ALA A 367 4.28 41.06 -4.27
C ALA A 367 4.64 41.42 -2.82
N SER A 368 5.44 40.59 -2.13
CA SER A 368 6.01 40.93 -0.82
C SER A 368 7.11 39.93 -0.41
N LEU A 369 8.13 40.43 0.28
CA LEU A 369 9.10 39.63 1.02
C LEU A 369 9.00 40.03 2.51
N ARG A 370 8.72 39.06 3.39
CA ARG A 370 8.81 39.27 4.84
C ARG A 370 9.73 38.24 5.45
N THR A 371 10.62 38.71 6.32
CA THR A 371 11.57 37.90 7.08
C THR A 371 11.21 37.99 8.56
N SER A 372 11.15 36.83 9.23
CA SER A 372 11.11 36.76 10.70
C SER A 372 11.76 35.45 11.12
N GLU A 373 12.61 35.52 12.16
CA GLU A 373 13.33 34.41 12.82
C GLU A 373 13.36 33.09 12.02
N ASN A 374 14.39 32.97 11.17
CA ASN A 374 14.73 31.81 10.36
C ASN A 374 13.71 31.37 9.29
N ARG A 375 12.78 32.25 8.86
CA ARG A 375 11.90 31.99 7.72
C ARG A 375 11.81 33.19 6.77
N ALA A 376 12.01 32.93 5.48
CA ALA A 376 11.71 33.86 4.40
C ALA A 376 10.45 33.42 3.69
N ARG A 377 9.52 34.34 3.44
CA ARG A 377 8.31 34.10 2.67
C ARG A 377 8.36 34.91 1.38
N LEU A 378 8.47 34.21 0.25
CA LEU A 378 8.37 34.79 -1.09
C LEU A 378 6.97 34.50 -1.65
N VAL A 379 6.32 35.54 -2.18
CA VAL A 379 5.06 35.43 -2.90
C VAL A 379 5.26 35.95 -4.32
N LEU A 380 5.08 35.08 -5.30
CA LEU A 380 5.14 35.42 -6.72
C LEU A 380 3.72 35.51 -7.28
N SER A 381 3.45 36.56 -8.06
CA SER A 381 2.20 36.74 -8.80
C SER A 381 2.46 36.63 -10.30
N PHE A 382 1.54 35.98 -11.01
CA PHE A 382 1.54 35.86 -12.47
C PHE A 382 0.23 36.44 -13.00
N GLU A 383 0.29 37.31 -14.00
CA GLU A 383 -0.91 37.92 -14.57
C GLU A 383 -1.85 36.87 -15.16
N GLY A 384 -3.17 37.02 -14.89
CA GLY A 384 -4.23 36.28 -15.58
C GLY A 384 -4.52 34.84 -15.14
N THR A 385 -3.83 34.30 -14.12
CA THR A 385 -3.99 32.87 -13.74
C THR A 385 -4.51 32.62 -12.32
N GLY A 386 -4.56 33.64 -11.45
CA GLY A 386 -4.99 33.48 -10.06
C GLY A 386 -4.09 32.57 -9.21
N PHE A 387 -2.95 32.12 -9.75
CA PHE A 387 -1.99 31.26 -9.06
C PHE A 387 -1.07 32.09 -8.16
N SER A 388 -0.91 31.65 -6.91
CA SER A 388 0.13 32.14 -5.99
C SER A 388 0.95 30.96 -5.47
N ILE A 389 2.27 31.03 -5.59
CA ILE A 389 3.19 30.05 -4.98
C ILE A 389 3.69 30.62 -3.67
N ARG A 390 3.51 29.88 -2.57
CA ARG A 390 4.01 30.25 -1.24
C ARG A 390 5.11 29.28 -0.84
N LEU A 391 6.32 29.79 -0.68
CA LEU A 391 7.44 29.02 -0.12
C LEU A 391 7.64 29.45 1.33
N GLY A 392 7.49 28.50 2.25
CA GLY A 392 7.69 28.69 3.69
C GLY A 392 7.75 27.32 4.36
N GLY A 393 8.68 27.14 5.31
CA GLY A 393 8.93 25.86 5.96
C GLY A 393 7.67 25.22 6.57
N HIS A 394 7.46 23.97 6.18
CA HIS A 394 6.37 23.01 6.46
C HIS A 394 5.26 22.87 5.39
N ASN A 395 5.08 21.60 5.00
CA ASN A 395 4.12 21.09 4.02
C ASN A 395 2.69 21.52 4.34
N VAL A 396 1.96 21.99 3.32
CA VAL A 396 0.50 22.20 3.37
C VAL A 396 -0.17 21.14 2.48
N PRO A 397 -1.09 20.31 3.01
CA PRO A 397 -1.92 19.44 2.19
C PRO A 397 -2.99 20.24 1.46
N ALA A 398 -3.22 19.91 0.19
CA ALA A 398 -4.25 20.51 -0.64
C ALA A 398 -5.58 19.76 -0.46
N TYR A 399 -6.44 20.20 0.46
CA TYR A 399 -7.87 19.88 0.44
C TYR A 399 -8.70 20.99 1.09
N GLY A 400 -9.62 21.57 0.34
CA GLY A 400 -10.77 22.31 0.87
C GLY A 400 -12.04 21.53 0.52
N LEU A 401 -12.80 21.13 1.53
CA LEU A 401 -14.17 20.64 1.39
C LEU A 401 -15.13 21.84 1.23
N PRO A 402 -16.21 21.73 0.43
CA PRO A 402 -17.23 22.77 0.34
C PRO A 402 -18.15 22.78 1.58
N THR A 403 -18.55 23.97 2.03
CA THR A 403 -19.56 24.15 3.10
C THR A 403 -20.99 23.98 2.58
N PRO A 404 -21.94 23.51 3.41
CA PRO A 404 -23.34 23.29 3.04
C PRO A 404 -24.17 24.58 3.19
N ALA A 405 -24.16 25.42 2.17
CA ALA A 405 -25.14 26.50 2.01
C ALA A 405 -25.18 26.91 0.53
N ASP A 406 -25.93 26.17 -0.29
CA ASP A 406 -26.53 26.62 -1.58
C ASP A 406 -27.33 25.51 -2.29
N TRP A 407 -28.04 24.66 -1.52
CA TRP A 407 -29.06 23.78 -2.10
C TRP A 407 -30.44 24.44 -2.01
N THR A 408 -30.71 25.43 -2.87
CA THR A 408 -32.10 25.74 -3.22
C THR A 408 -32.26 26.06 -4.70
N SER A 409 -33.22 25.34 -5.30
CA SER A 409 -33.79 25.49 -6.64
C SER A 409 -32.90 25.06 -7.82
N HIS A 410 -33.21 23.91 -8.40
CA HIS A 410 -33.73 23.83 -9.76
C HIS A 410 -34.32 22.42 -9.98
N ARG A 411 -35.64 22.31 -9.78
CA ARG A 411 -36.44 21.19 -10.30
C ARG A 411 -36.42 21.29 -11.82
N ARG A 412 -35.79 20.33 -12.50
CA ARG A 412 -36.20 19.94 -13.86
C ARG A 412 -36.60 18.47 -13.83
N THR A 413 -37.90 18.29 -14.01
CA THR A 413 -38.63 17.05 -14.18
C THR A 413 -38.14 16.31 -15.42
N LEU A 414 -37.54 15.14 -15.23
CA LEU A 414 -37.47 14.10 -16.26
C LEU A 414 -38.70 13.22 -16.09
N ARG A 415 -39.65 13.32 -17.04
CA ARG A 415 -40.78 12.39 -17.16
C ARG A 415 -40.27 11.06 -17.74
N PRO A 416 -40.71 9.90 -17.21
CA PRO A 416 -40.55 8.62 -17.91
C PRO A 416 -41.63 8.50 -18.99
N HIS A 417 -41.22 8.14 -20.22
CA HIS A 417 -42.13 7.69 -21.26
C HIS A 417 -42.56 6.24 -20.96
N HIS A 418 -43.84 6.05 -20.66
CA HIS A 418 -44.53 4.76 -20.77
C HIS A 418 -45.11 4.64 -22.19
N PRO A 419 -45.03 3.48 -22.86
CA PRO A 419 -45.80 3.22 -24.06
C PRO A 419 -47.23 2.78 -23.69
N SER A 420 -48.21 3.50 -24.23
CA SER A 420 -49.63 3.19 -24.15
C SER A 420 -50.01 2.14 -25.18
N HIS A 421 -50.74 1.12 -24.73
CA HIS A 421 -51.56 0.24 -25.55
C HIS A 421 -52.55 1.05 -26.41
N GLY A 422 -52.73 0.63 -27.65
CA GLY A 422 -53.87 0.97 -28.49
C GLY A 422 -54.31 -0.28 -29.25
N ASP A 423 -55.47 -0.81 -28.87
CA ASP A 423 -56.27 -1.70 -29.72
C ASP A 423 -56.78 -0.92 -30.93
N THR A 424 -56.77 -1.52 -32.12
CA THR A 424 -57.99 -1.89 -32.88
C THR A 424 -57.66 -2.40 -34.29
N SER A 425 -58.48 -3.39 -34.69
CA SER A 425 -58.70 -4.05 -36.00
C SER A 425 -57.62 -4.96 -36.57
#